data_AF-A0AA40CNK3-F1
#
_entry.id   AF-A0AA40CNK3-F1
#
_cell.length_a   1.000
_cell.length_b   1.000
_cell.length_c   1.000
_cell.angle_alpha   90.00
_cell.angle_beta   90.00
_cell.angle_gamma   90.00
#
_symmetry.space_group_name_H-M   'P 1'
#
loop_
_entity.id
_entity.type
_entity.pdbx_description
1 polymer ?
#
loop_
_entity_poly.entity_id
_entity_poly.type
_entity_poly.pdbx_seq_one_letter_code
_entity_poly.pdbx_strand_id
1 'polypeptide(L)'
;MNLYFTPSFILLPLSQMISGTEIGVLIGVFIIGYIIQLALTAYTSRAIQFLLRKFHLSKGLPSQVPETSLSDTQQDASTQGSASEKSEPRLPCSETPSDSDTRTSSPNEPSAVLIATKRLADAIPKYLDIATYLCLFIFIGIPVYYSTGYTMPIFLSFNVLMFFGANAIPPKIRRVAHPVIITALFSVLGIWVIALTQNMSLEDGLSLYKIDSNYLQYFRGTAGLPLPGAGDILSSLLDASIVSLAMPMFQHRHDLRRYFLAILGPVVALTMPSLFGYPPVCFALEISATRSLAMAPRSVTLALAQLSAENLGGDTSAISPIAVVSGISGPIFGPTILRLLRIPKGM
;
A
#
# COMPACT_ATOMS: atom_id res chain seq x y z
N MET A 1 6.41 -0.68 -0.38
CA MET A 1 5.43 -0.34 0.67
C MET A 1 4.66 -1.56 1.17
N ASN A 2 4.10 -2.42 0.29
CA ASN A 2 3.24 -3.55 0.70
C ASN A 2 3.84 -4.50 1.76
N LEU A 3 5.15 -4.73 1.73
CA LEU A 3 5.86 -5.55 2.73
C LEU A 3 5.71 -5.01 4.16
N TYR A 4 5.69 -3.69 4.35
CA TYR A 4 5.64 -3.06 5.68
C TYR A 4 4.31 -3.27 6.40
N PHE A 5 3.28 -3.70 5.67
CA PHE A 5 1.97 -4.03 6.21
C PHE A 5 1.83 -5.48 6.66
N THR A 6 2.76 -6.35 6.28
CA THR A 6 2.72 -7.78 6.63
C THR A 6 2.73 -8.05 8.13
N PRO A 7 3.39 -7.27 9.02
CA PRO A 7 3.38 -7.56 10.46
C PRO A 7 1.96 -7.65 11.04
N SER A 8 1.06 -6.76 10.64
CA SER A 8 -0.30 -6.72 11.15
C SER A 8 -1.14 -7.92 10.76
N PHE A 9 -0.79 -8.59 9.66
CA PHE A 9 -1.42 -9.86 9.24
C PHE A 9 -0.77 -11.06 9.90
N ILE A 10 0.56 -11.04 10.08
CA ILE A 10 1.30 -12.12 10.73
C ILE A 10 0.87 -12.26 12.19
N LEU A 11 0.52 -11.16 12.84
CA LEU A 11 0.07 -11.13 14.24
C LEU A 11 -1.43 -11.44 14.41
N LEU A 12 -2.20 -11.63 13.33
CA LEU A 12 -3.63 -11.95 13.44
C LEU A 12 -3.93 -13.20 14.29
N PRO A 13 -3.14 -14.29 14.22
CA PRO A 13 -3.39 -15.46 15.08
C PRO A 13 -3.26 -15.17 16.58
N LEU A 14 -2.51 -14.13 16.97
CA LEU A 14 -2.39 -13.69 18.37
C LEU A 14 -3.53 -12.77 18.82
N SER A 15 -4.32 -12.22 17.87
CA SER A 15 -5.41 -11.31 18.21
C SER A 15 -6.58 -12.05 18.85
N GLN A 16 -7.36 -11.35 19.68
CA GLN A 16 -8.53 -11.93 20.33
C GLN A 16 -9.48 -12.53 19.29
N MET A 17 -9.74 -13.85 19.40
CA MET A 17 -10.60 -14.55 18.45
C MET A 17 -11.95 -13.84 18.33
N ILE A 18 -12.29 -13.47 17.09
CA ILE A 18 -13.57 -12.85 16.75
C ILE A 18 -14.58 -13.97 16.60
N SER A 19 -15.76 -13.84 17.21
CA SER A 19 -16.82 -14.83 17.01
C SER A 19 -17.24 -14.83 15.54
N GLY A 20 -17.52 -16.02 14.99
CA GLY A 20 -18.00 -16.13 13.60
C GLY A 20 -19.26 -15.31 13.32
N THR A 21 -20.09 -15.10 14.34
CA THR A 21 -21.27 -14.21 14.26
C THR A 21 -20.89 -12.75 14.08
N GLU A 22 -19.92 -12.25 14.86
CA GLU A 22 -19.42 -10.88 14.74
C GLU A 22 -18.79 -10.64 13.36
N ILE A 23 -18.01 -11.61 12.85
CA ILE A 23 -17.43 -11.54 11.51
C ILE A 23 -18.55 -11.45 10.45
N GLY A 24 -19.59 -12.27 10.58
CA GLY A 24 -20.73 -12.26 9.64
C GLY A 24 -21.45 -10.92 9.61
N VAL A 25 -21.74 -10.35 10.79
CA VAL A 25 -22.35 -9.01 10.92
C VAL A 25 -21.46 -7.95 10.29
N LEU A 26 -20.16 -8.01 10.58
CA LEU A 26 -19.16 -7.07 10.10
C LEU A 26 -19.03 -7.09 8.57
N ILE A 27 -19.05 -8.28 7.97
CA ILE A 27 -19.12 -8.46 6.50
C ILE A 27 -20.44 -7.90 5.94
N GLY A 28 -21.56 -8.17 6.59
CA GLY A 28 -22.88 -7.67 6.17
C GLY A 28 -22.95 -6.14 6.13
N VAL A 29 -22.54 -5.48 7.22
CA VAL A 29 -22.45 -4.01 7.32
C VAL A 29 -21.49 -3.47 6.28
N PHE A 30 -20.35 -4.14 6.09
CA PHE A 30 -19.36 -3.76 5.09
C PHE A 30 -19.93 -3.78 3.67
N ILE A 31 -20.61 -4.86 3.24
CA ILE A 31 -21.13 -4.99 1.87
C ILE A 31 -22.22 -3.95 1.61
N ILE A 32 -23.20 -3.84 2.52
CA ILE A 32 -24.32 -2.90 2.38
C ILE A 32 -23.79 -1.47 2.36
N GLY A 33 -22.95 -1.14 3.33
CA GLY A 33 -22.33 0.17 3.45
C GLY A 33 -21.45 0.50 2.24
N TYR A 34 -20.70 -0.46 1.70
CA TYR A 34 -19.86 -0.28 0.53
C TYR A 34 -20.68 0.14 -0.71
N ILE A 35 -21.81 -0.53 -0.97
CA ILE A 35 -22.69 -0.19 -2.09
C ILE A 35 -23.28 1.21 -1.93
N ILE A 36 -23.84 1.51 -0.74
CA ILE A 36 -24.45 2.81 -0.45
C ILE A 36 -23.43 3.93 -0.59
N GLN A 37 -22.25 3.73 -0.02
CA GLN A 37 -21.21 4.73 0.03
C GLN A 37 -20.56 4.96 -1.34
N LEU A 38 -20.36 3.89 -2.13
CA LEU A 38 -19.89 4.03 -3.51
C LEU A 38 -20.91 4.79 -4.37
N ALA A 39 -22.20 4.49 -4.23
CA ALA A 39 -23.26 5.23 -4.91
C ALA A 39 -23.26 6.71 -4.50
N LEU A 40 -23.21 7.00 -3.20
CA LEU A 40 -23.15 8.36 -2.67
C LEU A 40 -21.95 9.13 -3.21
N THR A 41 -20.74 8.59 -3.10
CA THR A 41 -19.52 9.23 -3.61
C THR A 41 -19.59 9.49 -5.11
N ALA A 42 -20.15 8.55 -5.88
CA ALA A 42 -20.30 8.70 -7.33
C ALA A 42 -21.29 9.82 -7.70
N TYR A 43 -22.46 9.88 -7.05
CA TYR A 43 -23.44 10.93 -7.29
C TYR A 43 -22.93 12.30 -6.83
N THR A 44 -22.25 12.38 -5.68
CA THR A 44 -21.63 13.61 -5.19
C THR A 44 -20.55 14.11 -6.14
N SER A 45 -19.68 13.22 -6.65
CA SER A 45 -18.67 13.58 -7.65
C SER A 45 -19.31 14.18 -8.91
N ARG A 46 -20.36 13.53 -9.43
CA ARG A 46 -21.10 14.03 -10.59
C ARG A 46 -21.78 15.38 -10.34
N ALA A 47 -22.40 15.57 -9.17
CA ALA A 47 -23.06 16.81 -8.81
C ALA A 47 -22.06 17.98 -8.75
N ILE A 48 -20.88 17.75 -8.19
CA ILE A 48 -19.82 18.75 -8.06
C ILE A 48 -19.21 19.10 -9.41
N GLN A 49 -18.94 18.10 -10.27
CA GLN A 49 -18.45 18.35 -11.62
C GLN A 49 -19.47 19.14 -12.46
N PHE A 50 -20.75 18.82 -12.35
CA PHE A 50 -21.81 19.58 -13.01
C PHE A 50 -21.84 21.04 -12.53
N LEU A 51 -21.72 21.26 -11.22
CA LEU A 51 -21.69 22.60 -10.63
C LEU A 51 -20.45 23.39 -11.10
N LEU A 52 -19.27 22.78 -11.05
CA LEU A 52 -18.01 23.37 -11.52
C LEU A 52 -18.04 23.72 -13.01
N ARG A 53 -18.61 22.85 -13.84
CA ARG A 53 -18.78 23.09 -15.28
C ARG A 53 -19.72 24.26 -15.52
N LYS A 54 -20.84 24.34 -14.80
CA LYS A 54 -21.79 25.47 -14.87
C LYS A 54 -21.10 26.79 -14.47
N PHE A 55 -20.27 26.77 -13.42
CA PHE A 55 -19.49 27.94 -13.01
C PHE A 55 -18.42 28.35 -14.02
N HIS A 56 -17.72 27.40 -14.64
CA HIS A 56 -16.74 27.68 -15.70
C HIS A 56 -17.41 28.26 -16.96
N LEU A 57 -18.55 27.69 -17.37
CA LEU A 57 -19.32 28.17 -18.52
C LEU A 57 -19.89 29.58 -18.27
N SER A 58 -20.28 29.87 -17.02
CA SER A 58 -20.76 31.20 -16.59
C SER A 58 -19.66 32.28 -16.58
N LYS A 59 -18.38 31.89 -16.45
CA LYS A 59 -17.23 32.81 -16.43
C LYS A 59 -16.53 33.02 -17.78
N GLY A 60 -16.95 32.35 -18.85
CA GLY A 60 -16.50 32.63 -20.22
C GLY A 60 -14.98 32.51 -20.47
N LEU A 61 -14.27 31.59 -19.81
CA LEU A 61 -12.85 31.30 -20.12
C LEU A 61 -12.70 30.09 -21.06
N PRO A 62 -11.76 30.12 -22.01
CA PRO A 62 -11.58 29.06 -23.00
C PRO A 62 -11.14 27.74 -22.36
N SER A 63 -11.72 26.66 -22.87
CA SER A 63 -11.53 25.30 -22.37
C SER A 63 -10.18 24.74 -22.83
N GLN A 64 -9.27 24.51 -21.90
CA GLN A 64 -8.28 23.43 -22.02
C GLN A 64 -8.36 22.61 -20.73
N VAL A 65 -9.21 21.60 -20.75
CA VAL A 65 -9.06 20.43 -19.88
C VAL A 65 -8.22 19.47 -20.70
N PRO A 66 -6.94 19.20 -20.38
CA PRO A 66 -6.24 18.10 -21.00
C PRO A 66 -6.95 16.82 -20.55
N GLU A 67 -7.50 16.06 -21.49
CA GLU A 67 -7.84 14.66 -21.26
C GLU A 67 -6.57 13.96 -20.76
N THR A 68 -6.48 13.77 -19.45
CA THR A 68 -5.47 12.89 -18.89
C THR A 68 -6.10 11.52 -18.90
N SER A 69 -5.78 10.74 -19.94
CA SER A 69 -6.12 9.33 -20.06
C SER A 69 -5.73 8.58 -18.78
N LEU A 70 -6.75 8.27 -17.97
CA LEU A 70 -6.68 7.49 -16.73
C LEU A 70 -6.47 5.98 -17.01
N SER A 71 -5.57 5.66 -17.93
CA SER A 71 -5.26 4.28 -18.33
C SER A 71 -3.97 3.73 -17.72
N ASP A 72 -3.01 4.56 -17.30
CA ASP A 72 -1.64 4.07 -17.00
C ASP A 72 -1.11 4.37 -15.58
N THR A 73 -1.88 4.98 -14.67
CA THR A 73 -1.36 5.36 -13.33
C THR A 73 -1.66 4.34 -12.22
N GLN A 74 -1.70 3.04 -12.53
CA GLN A 74 -1.84 2.01 -11.48
C GLN A 74 -0.95 0.77 -11.64
N GLN A 75 0.09 0.84 -12.49
CA GLN A 75 1.08 -0.24 -12.61
C GLN A 75 2.53 0.10 -12.24
N ASP A 76 2.93 1.38 -12.12
CA ASP A 76 4.35 1.73 -11.90
C ASP A 76 4.63 2.47 -10.58
N ALA A 77 3.97 2.10 -9.49
CA ALA A 77 4.35 2.53 -8.13
C ALA A 77 5.21 1.48 -7.38
N SER A 78 5.74 0.48 -8.09
CA SER A 78 6.74 -0.46 -7.58
C SER A 78 7.89 -0.55 -8.57
N THR A 79 9.08 -0.16 -8.11
CA THR A 79 10.38 -0.18 -8.80
C THR A 79 10.75 1.16 -9.44
N GLN A 80 11.37 2.03 -8.65
CA GLN A 80 12.55 2.79 -9.07
C GLN A 80 13.13 3.51 -7.84
N GLY A 81 14.04 2.82 -7.16
CA GLY A 81 15.12 3.48 -6.43
C GLY A 81 16.36 3.32 -7.29
N SER A 82 16.83 4.40 -7.91
CA SER A 82 18.27 4.56 -8.15
C SER A 82 18.62 6.01 -8.50
N ALA A 83 19.65 6.48 -7.81
CA ALA A 83 20.60 7.52 -8.19
C ALA A 83 20.08 8.90 -8.62
N SER A 84 20.21 9.81 -7.66
CA SER A 84 20.57 11.21 -7.85
C SER A 84 21.68 11.38 -8.90
N GLU A 85 21.42 12.09 -9.99
CA GLU A 85 22.48 12.82 -10.69
C GLU A 85 21.97 14.21 -11.11
N LYS A 86 22.83 15.17 -10.83
CA LYS A 86 22.57 16.60 -10.68
C LYS A 86 22.84 17.27 -12.02
N SER A 87 21.82 17.87 -12.63
CA SER A 87 21.95 18.69 -13.83
C SER A 87 22.45 20.09 -13.48
N GLU A 88 23.51 20.57 -14.15
CA GLU A 88 23.77 21.99 -14.52
C GLU A 88 25.09 22.09 -15.33
N PRO A 89 25.36 23.16 -16.11
CA PRO A 89 24.55 23.78 -17.17
C PRO A 89 25.32 23.89 -18.52
N ARG A 90 24.57 24.17 -19.61
CA ARG A 90 25.11 24.46 -20.96
C ARG A 90 25.85 25.81 -21.03
N LEU A 91 26.94 25.86 -21.78
CA LEU A 91 27.52 27.07 -22.40
C LEU A 91 27.64 26.87 -23.93
N PRO A 92 27.55 27.94 -24.76
CA PRO A 92 27.44 27.83 -26.22
C PRO A 92 28.77 28.09 -26.96
N CYS A 93 28.74 27.77 -28.27
CA CYS A 93 29.65 28.17 -29.37
C CYS A 93 30.75 27.17 -29.79
N SER A 94 30.66 26.65 -31.01
CA SER A 94 31.53 27.06 -32.13
C SER A 94 31.20 26.24 -33.39
N GLU A 95 30.95 26.93 -34.50
CA GLU A 95 30.81 26.38 -35.85
C GLU A 95 32.16 25.88 -36.39
N THR A 96 32.13 24.84 -37.23
CA THR A 96 32.75 24.84 -38.58
C THR A 96 32.35 23.57 -39.36
N PRO A 97 32.30 23.62 -40.71
CA PRO A 97 31.58 22.66 -41.55
C PRO A 97 32.52 21.62 -42.18
N SER A 98 32.01 20.42 -42.45
CA SER A 98 32.58 19.54 -43.48
C SER A 98 31.55 18.52 -43.98
N ASP A 99 31.47 18.44 -45.29
CA ASP A 99 30.50 17.80 -46.17
C ASP A 99 30.33 16.28 -46.08
N SER A 100 29.24 15.84 -46.74
CA SER A 100 29.03 14.55 -47.43
C SER A 100 28.75 13.32 -46.54
N ASP A 101 27.49 12.88 -46.44
CA ASP A 101 26.83 12.12 -47.51
C ASP A 101 25.52 11.49 -47.03
N THR A 102 24.55 11.53 -47.94
CA THR A 102 23.19 11.03 -47.82
C THR A 102 23.17 9.50 -47.63
N ARG A 103 22.63 9.03 -46.49
CA ARG A 103 21.85 7.78 -46.45
C ARG A 103 20.61 7.97 -45.59
N THR A 104 19.49 8.10 -46.29
CA THR A 104 18.14 7.79 -45.82
C THR A 104 18.10 6.43 -45.11
N SER A 105 17.72 6.41 -43.83
CA SER A 105 17.21 5.22 -43.16
C SER A 105 15.97 5.56 -42.33
N SER A 106 14.95 4.74 -42.54
CA SER A 106 13.57 4.67 -42.07
C SER A 106 13.34 4.82 -40.55
N PRO A 107 12.08 5.08 -40.10
CA PRO A 107 11.78 5.48 -38.74
C PRO A 107 11.82 4.32 -37.73
N ASN A 108 12.61 4.50 -36.66
CA ASN A 108 12.46 3.94 -35.30
C ASN A 108 11.84 2.52 -35.16
N GLU A 109 12.63 1.47 -35.40
CA GLU A 109 12.50 0.22 -34.63
C GLU A 109 13.50 0.25 -33.46
N PRO A 110 13.10 0.01 -32.20
CA PRO A 110 14.05 -0.11 -31.10
C PRO A 110 14.92 -1.34 -31.35
N SER A 111 16.21 -1.11 -31.60
CA SER A 111 17.20 -2.16 -31.86
C SER A 111 17.15 -3.25 -30.80
N ALA A 112 17.18 -4.52 -31.21
CA ALA A 112 17.06 -5.68 -30.31
C ALA A 112 18.04 -5.64 -29.11
N VAL A 113 19.17 -4.97 -29.29
CA VAL A 113 20.18 -4.70 -28.25
C VAL A 113 19.61 -3.82 -27.13
N LEU A 114 18.83 -2.78 -27.45
CA LEU A 114 18.17 -1.91 -26.46
C LEU A 114 17.11 -2.68 -25.64
N ILE A 115 16.41 -3.62 -26.28
CA ILE A 115 15.42 -4.46 -25.61
C ILE A 115 16.12 -5.45 -24.66
N ALA A 116 17.22 -6.05 -25.09
CA ALA A 116 18.00 -6.97 -24.28
C ALA A 116 18.67 -6.26 -23.09
N THR A 117 19.23 -5.06 -23.29
CA THR A 117 19.85 -4.28 -22.21
C THR A 117 18.83 -3.77 -21.20
N LYS A 118 17.63 -3.34 -21.64
CA LYS A 118 16.53 -3.02 -20.72
C LYS A 118 16.09 -4.22 -19.88
N ARG A 119 15.88 -5.38 -20.52
CA ARG A 119 15.52 -6.61 -19.80
C ARG A 119 16.59 -7.04 -18.78
N LEU A 120 17.87 -6.88 -19.13
CA LEU A 120 18.98 -7.18 -18.23
C LEU A 120 19.03 -6.18 -17.06
N ALA A 121 18.88 -4.89 -17.35
CA ALA A 121 18.85 -3.83 -16.34
C ALA A 121 17.71 -4.01 -15.33
N ASP A 122 16.54 -4.48 -15.79
CA ASP A 122 15.39 -4.75 -14.93
C ASP A 122 15.55 -6.07 -14.13
N ALA A 123 16.27 -7.05 -14.66
CA ALA A 123 16.46 -8.35 -14.04
C ALA A 123 17.53 -8.34 -12.94
N ILE A 124 18.65 -7.65 -13.15
CA ILE A 124 19.79 -7.58 -12.22
C ILE A 124 19.37 -7.22 -10.77
N PRO A 125 18.64 -6.10 -10.51
CA PRO A 125 18.29 -5.72 -9.15
C PRO A 125 17.40 -6.77 -8.48
N LYS A 126 16.46 -7.36 -9.22
CA LYS A 126 15.55 -8.38 -8.67
C LYS A 126 16.28 -9.62 -8.17
N TYR A 127 17.22 -10.14 -8.96
CA TYR A 127 17.99 -11.33 -8.56
C TYR A 127 19.03 -11.01 -7.48
N LEU A 128 19.63 -9.82 -7.53
CA LEU A 128 20.59 -9.36 -6.53
C LEU A 128 19.93 -9.21 -5.15
N ASP A 129 18.75 -8.59 -5.08
CA ASP A 129 18.02 -8.43 -3.83
C ASP A 129 17.66 -9.79 -3.22
N ILE A 130 17.12 -10.71 -4.02
CA ILE A 130 16.79 -12.07 -3.56
C ILE A 130 18.04 -12.79 -3.05
N ALA A 131 19.15 -12.73 -3.78
CA ALA A 131 20.41 -13.34 -3.37
C ALA A 131 20.95 -12.73 -2.07
N THR A 132 20.81 -11.41 -1.90
CA THR A 132 21.25 -10.69 -0.71
C THR A 132 20.45 -11.11 0.52
N TYR A 133 19.12 -11.14 0.43
CA TYR A 133 18.27 -11.57 1.55
C TYR A 133 18.38 -13.07 1.84
N LEU A 134 18.61 -13.90 0.82
CA LEU A 134 18.92 -15.32 1.01
C LEU A 134 20.25 -15.51 1.73
N CYS A 135 21.28 -14.75 1.35
CA CYS A 135 22.58 -14.74 2.01
C CYS A 135 22.43 -14.28 3.47
N LEU A 136 21.69 -13.20 3.73
CA LEU A 136 21.40 -12.72 5.08
C LEU A 136 20.68 -13.79 5.90
N PHE A 137 19.68 -14.46 5.34
CA PHE A 137 18.95 -15.54 6.01
C PHE A 137 19.86 -16.70 6.41
N ILE A 138 20.69 -17.19 5.49
CA ILE A 138 21.54 -18.37 5.70
C ILE A 138 22.75 -18.07 6.58
N PHE A 139 23.47 -16.98 6.31
CA PHE A 139 24.77 -16.70 6.95
C PHE A 139 24.64 -15.86 8.22
N ILE A 140 23.58 -15.07 8.38
CA ILE A 140 23.38 -14.21 9.56
C ILE A 140 22.16 -14.70 10.35
N GLY A 141 21.02 -14.89 9.71
CA GLY A 141 19.76 -15.28 10.34
C GLY A 141 19.87 -16.57 11.14
N ILE A 142 20.23 -17.67 10.46
CA ILE A 142 20.33 -19.00 11.09
C ILE A 142 21.39 -19.01 12.21
N PRO A 143 22.65 -18.55 12.01
CA PRO A 143 23.64 -18.59 13.08
C PRO A 143 23.26 -17.73 14.28
N VAL A 144 22.74 -16.51 14.07
CA VAL A 144 22.32 -15.63 15.17
C VAL A 144 21.17 -16.25 15.96
N TYR A 145 20.19 -16.84 15.28
CA TYR A 145 19.04 -17.47 15.93
C TYR A 145 19.46 -18.62 16.86
N TYR A 146 20.37 -19.49 16.42
CA TYR A 146 20.83 -20.62 17.23
C TYR A 146 21.95 -20.28 18.23
N SER A 147 22.69 -19.18 18.04
CA SER A 147 23.79 -18.83 18.95
C SER A 147 23.36 -17.88 20.07
N THR A 148 22.52 -16.88 19.77
CA THR A 148 22.13 -15.84 20.74
C THR A 148 20.65 -15.89 21.10
N GLY A 149 19.84 -16.68 20.41
CA GLY A 149 18.39 -16.69 20.58
C GLY A 149 17.69 -15.45 20.01
N TYR A 150 18.41 -14.57 19.30
CA TYR A 150 17.85 -13.35 18.74
C TYR A 150 17.13 -13.63 17.41
N THR A 151 15.83 -13.32 17.35
CA THR A 151 14.92 -13.73 16.27
C THR A 151 14.81 -12.75 15.10
N MET A 152 15.25 -11.50 15.27
CA MET A 152 14.99 -10.45 14.28
C MET A 152 15.60 -10.74 12.90
N PRO A 153 16.91 -11.09 12.76
CA PRO A 153 17.52 -11.21 11.43
C PRO A 153 16.92 -12.36 10.62
N ILE A 154 16.57 -13.47 11.27
CA ILE A 154 15.97 -14.64 10.62
C ILE A 154 14.53 -14.35 10.18
N PHE A 155 13.70 -13.79 11.05
CA PHE A 155 12.30 -13.50 10.72
C PHE A 155 12.16 -12.37 9.69
N LEU A 156 13.03 -11.34 9.76
CA LEU A 156 13.01 -10.24 8.81
C LEU A 156 13.39 -10.72 7.41
N SER A 157 14.52 -11.41 7.27
CA SER A 157 14.97 -11.91 5.97
C SER A 157 14.02 -12.96 5.38
N PHE A 158 13.46 -13.83 6.22
CA PHE A 158 12.43 -14.78 5.80
C PHE A 158 11.18 -14.08 5.25
N ASN A 159 10.64 -13.10 5.98
CA ASN A 159 9.45 -12.37 5.56
C ASN A 159 9.67 -11.60 4.24
N VAL A 160 10.84 -10.96 4.09
CA VAL A 160 11.23 -10.29 2.85
C VAL A 160 11.32 -11.30 1.68
N LEU A 161 11.93 -12.46 1.90
CA LEU A 161 12.05 -13.50 0.88
C LEU A 161 10.68 -14.06 0.47
N MET A 162 9.78 -14.27 1.43
CA MET A 162 8.40 -14.69 1.16
C MET A 162 7.63 -13.63 0.37
N PHE A 163 7.89 -12.34 0.60
CA PHE A 163 7.28 -11.26 -0.18
C PHE A 163 7.75 -11.25 -1.63
N PHE A 164 9.05 -11.45 -1.87
CA PHE A 164 9.56 -11.59 -3.24
C PHE A 164 8.99 -12.85 -3.93
N GLY A 165 8.88 -13.96 -3.20
CA GLY A 165 8.21 -15.18 -3.66
C GLY A 165 6.75 -14.94 -4.03
N ALA A 166 5.98 -14.26 -3.18
CA ALA A 166 4.58 -13.91 -3.43
C ALA A 166 4.42 -13.01 -4.67
N ASN A 167 5.38 -12.12 -4.93
CA ASN A 167 5.37 -11.26 -6.11
C ASN A 167 5.82 -11.96 -7.40
N ALA A 168 6.49 -13.11 -7.30
CA ALA A 168 6.85 -13.94 -8.45
C ALA A 168 5.65 -14.75 -9.00
N ILE A 169 4.55 -14.82 -8.27
CA ILE A 169 3.33 -15.54 -8.67
C ILE A 169 2.68 -14.85 -9.89
N PRO A 170 2.19 -15.61 -10.90
CA PRO A 170 1.55 -15.06 -12.09
C PRO A 170 0.41 -14.07 -11.76
N PRO A 171 0.25 -12.98 -12.55
CA PRO A 171 -0.66 -11.88 -12.23
C PRO A 171 -2.14 -12.30 -12.22
N LYS A 172 -2.52 -13.38 -12.92
CA LYS A 172 -3.88 -13.94 -12.92
C LYS A 172 -4.29 -14.43 -11.52
N ILE A 173 -3.36 -15.07 -10.81
CA ILE A 173 -3.57 -15.62 -9.47
C ILE A 173 -3.50 -14.49 -8.43
N ARG A 174 -2.61 -13.52 -8.64
CA ARG A 174 -2.41 -12.34 -7.77
C ARG A 174 -3.66 -11.46 -7.62
N ARG A 175 -4.60 -11.52 -8.57
CA ARG A 175 -5.88 -10.79 -8.49
C ARG A 175 -6.76 -11.29 -7.34
N VAL A 176 -6.68 -12.58 -7.02
CA VAL A 176 -7.46 -13.20 -5.92
C VAL A 176 -6.58 -13.34 -4.68
N ALA A 177 -5.33 -13.73 -4.86
CA ALA A 177 -4.38 -13.93 -3.79
C ALA A 177 -3.47 -12.69 -3.69
N HIS A 178 -3.94 -11.68 -2.97
CA HIS A 178 -3.20 -10.43 -2.78
C HIS A 178 -1.80 -10.72 -2.18
N PRO A 179 -0.71 -10.15 -2.71
CA PRO A 179 0.66 -10.48 -2.28
C PRO A 179 0.89 -10.37 -0.79
N VAL A 180 0.26 -9.39 -0.12
CA VAL A 180 0.38 -9.21 1.33
C VAL A 180 -0.22 -10.38 2.11
N ILE A 181 -1.37 -10.91 1.68
CA ILE A 181 -2.04 -12.02 2.36
C ILE A 181 -1.25 -13.32 2.17
N ILE A 182 -0.78 -13.57 0.94
CA ILE A 182 0.08 -14.73 0.64
C ILE A 182 1.37 -14.67 1.47
N THR A 183 2.02 -13.50 1.48
CA THR A 183 3.25 -13.29 2.24
C THR A 183 3.01 -13.55 3.72
N ALA A 184 1.95 -12.96 4.30
CA ALA A 184 1.64 -13.16 5.70
C ALA A 184 1.36 -14.62 6.04
N LEU A 185 0.60 -15.33 5.20
CA LEU A 185 0.30 -16.75 5.39
C LEU A 185 1.58 -17.60 5.41
N PHE A 186 2.44 -17.44 4.41
CA PHE A 186 3.72 -18.17 4.36
C PHE A 186 4.67 -17.74 5.47
N SER A 187 4.68 -16.46 5.85
CA SER A 187 5.48 -15.95 6.96
C SER A 187 5.04 -16.55 8.30
N VAL A 188 3.73 -16.66 8.57
CA VAL A 188 3.21 -17.34 9.78
C VAL A 188 3.62 -18.80 9.80
N LEU A 189 3.45 -19.52 8.69
CA LEU A 189 3.87 -20.93 8.59
C LEU A 189 5.38 -21.10 8.78
N GLY A 190 6.20 -20.20 8.24
CA GLY A 190 7.64 -20.28 8.40
C GLY A 190 8.11 -19.90 9.80
N ILE A 191 7.51 -18.88 10.42
CA ILE A 191 7.75 -18.54 11.83
C ILE A 191 7.38 -19.73 12.71
N TRP A 192 6.26 -20.40 12.43
CA TRP A 192 5.87 -21.61 13.13
C TRP A 192 6.92 -22.71 13.02
N VAL A 193 7.38 -23.02 11.80
CA VAL A 193 8.41 -24.05 11.56
C VAL A 193 9.71 -23.69 12.27
N ILE A 194 10.14 -22.42 12.23
CA ILE A 194 11.35 -21.96 12.93
C ILE A 194 11.16 -22.04 14.45
N ALA A 195 10.03 -21.60 14.99
CA ALA A 195 9.73 -21.69 16.42
C ALA A 195 9.72 -23.14 16.94
N LEU A 196 9.18 -24.07 16.14
CA LEU A 196 9.21 -25.50 16.45
C LEU A 196 10.64 -26.06 16.56
N THR A 197 11.63 -25.49 15.87
CA THR A 197 13.03 -25.95 16.00
C THR A 197 13.62 -25.73 17.40
N GLN A 198 13.07 -24.79 18.17
CA GLN A 198 13.43 -24.54 19.56
C GLN A 198 12.36 -25.02 20.56
N ASN A 199 11.43 -25.90 20.13
CA ASN A 199 10.29 -26.36 20.93
C ASN A 199 9.39 -25.22 21.45
N MET A 200 9.34 -24.09 20.75
CA MET A 200 8.48 -22.96 21.09
C MET A 200 7.11 -23.11 20.42
N SER A 201 6.07 -22.57 21.04
CA SER A 201 4.74 -22.53 20.43
C SER A 201 4.68 -21.48 19.31
N LEU A 202 3.62 -21.53 18.50
CA LEU A 202 3.34 -20.50 17.50
C LEU A 202 3.19 -19.13 18.16
N GLU A 203 2.53 -19.07 19.33
CA GLU A 203 2.27 -17.83 20.04
C GLU A 203 3.57 -17.17 20.52
N ASP A 204 4.50 -17.98 21.02
CA ASP A 204 5.84 -17.50 21.42
C ASP A 204 6.64 -17.00 20.21
N GLY A 205 6.59 -17.72 19.09
CA GLY A 205 7.26 -17.29 17.86
C GLY A 205 6.71 -15.97 17.31
N LEU A 206 5.38 -15.78 17.36
CA LEU A 206 4.71 -14.56 16.91
C LEU A 206 4.90 -13.38 17.87
N SER A 207 4.97 -13.62 19.19
CA SER A 207 5.28 -12.56 20.16
C SER A 207 6.74 -12.11 20.06
N LEU A 208 7.67 -13.01 19.75
CA LEU A 208 9.06 -12.67 19.42
C LEU A 208 9.20 -12.00 18.05
N TYR A 209 8.21 -12.11 17.17
CA TYR A 209 8.22 -11.44 15.88
C TYR A 209 7.98 -9.93 16.02
N LYS A 210 7.12 -9.51 16.95
CA LYS A 210 6.87 -8.09 17.26
C LYS A 210 6.72 -7.89 18.75
N ILE A 211 7.67 -7.16 19.34
CA ILE A 211 7.82 -6.96 20.79
C ILE A 211 7.30 -5.56 21.21
N ASP A 212 6.79 -4.78 20.25
CA ASP A 212 6.33 -3.39 20.38
C ASP A 212 7.45 -2.39 20.78
N SER A 213 8.71 -2.74 20.53
CA SER A 213 9.88 -1.89 20.71
C SER A 213 10.28 -1.20 19.40
N ASN A 214 9.35 -0.41 18.84
CA ASN A 214 9.58 0.36 17.62
C ASN A 214 10.82 1.26 17.74
N TYR A 215 11.54 1.43 16.64
CA TYR A 215 12.79 2.20 16.62
C TYR A 215 12.60 3.68 16.99
N LEU A 216 11.40 4.22 16.78
CA LEU A 216 11.04 5.56 17.25
C LEU A 216 11.05 5.69 18.79
N GLN A 217 10.76 4.62 19.54
CA GLN A 217 10.82 4.65 21.01
C GLN A 217 12.26 4.73 21.50
N TYR A 218 13.17 4.01 20.82
CA TYR A 218 14.60 4.12 21.07
C TYR A 218 15.12 5.54 20.82
N PHE A 219 14.71 6.18 19.72
CA PHE A 219 15.09 7.57 19.45
C PHE A 219 14.48 8.58 20.43
N ARG A 220 13.33 8.28 21.04
CA ARG A 220 12.71 9.12 22.08
C ARG A 220 13.40 8.98 23.44
N GLY A 221 14.40 8.11 23.57
CA GLY A 221 15.18 7.95 24.80
C GLY A 221 14.47 7.13 25.88
N THR A 222 13.51 6.27 25.51
CA THR A 222 12.88 5.36 26.47
C THR A 222 13.90 4.33 26.95
N ALA A 223 14.18 4.29 28.25
CA ALA A 223 15.16 3.38 28.84
C ALA A 223 14.57 1.99 29.12
N GLY A 224 15.35 0.93 28.92
CA GLY A 224 14.99 -0.45 29.28
C GLY A 224 14.15 -1.23 28.27
N LEU A 225 14.14 -0.82 26.99
CA LEU A 225 13.41 -1.52 25.94
C LEU A 225 14.06 -2.88 25.59
N PRO A 226 13.26 -3.94 25.36
CA PRO A 226 13.76 -5.20 24.81
C PRO A 226 14.16 -5.04 23.35
N LEU A 227 15.11 -5.87 22.88
CA LEU A 227 15.62 -5.81 21.51
C LEU A 227 14.45 -5.91 20.49
N PRO A 228 14.46 -5.12 19.41
CA PRO A 228 13.36 -5.08 18.45
C PRO A 228 13.26 -6.38 17.66
N GLY A 229 12.01 -6.81 17.40
CA GLY A 229 11.69 -7.91 16.51
C GLY A 229 11.65 -7.49 15.05
N ALA A 230 11.44 -8.45 14.15
CA ALA A 230 11.34 -8.18 12.71
C ALA A 230 10.12 -7.30 12.36
N GLY A 231 9.00 -7.50 13.06
CA GLY A 231 7.80 -6.68 12.92
C GLY A 231 8.04 -5.23 13.32
N ASP A 232 8.80 -4.97 14.38
CA ASP A 232 9.11 -3.61 14.87
C ASP A 232 9.97 -2.82 13.87
N ILE A 233 10.90 -3.48 13.19
CA ILE A 233 11.67 -2.89 12.09
C ILE A 233 10.76 -2.53 10.92
N LEU A 234 9.86 -3.42 10.52
CA LEU A 234 8.93 -3.18 9.42
C LEU A 234 7.91 -2.09 9.76
N SER A 235 7.44 -2.01 11.00
CA SER A 235 6.60 -0.92 11.51
C SER A 235 7.36 0.42 11.53
N SER A 236 8.63 0.43 11.92
CA SER A 236 9.46 1.64 11.89
C SER A 236 9.71 2.14 10.46
N LEU A 237 9.91 1.21 9.52
CA LEU A 237 10.01 1.52 8.08
C LEU A 237 8.68 2.01 7.51
N LEU A 238 7.55 1.52 8.04
CA LEU A 238 6.22 1.99 7.67
C LEU A 238 6.07 3.48 8.01
N ASP A 239 6.45 3.89 9.21
CA ASP A 239 6.41 5.30 9.63
C ASP A 239 7.22 6.21 8.70
N ALA A 240 8.46 5.81 8.38
CA ALA A 240 9.30 6.54 7.42
C ALA A 240 8.67 6.60 6.02
N SER A 241 8.01 5.51 5.59
CA SER A 241 7.32 5.44 4.30
C SER A 241 6.09 6.35 4.24
N ILE A 242 5.36 6.50 5.34
CA ILE A 242 4.21 7.43 5.45
C ILE A 242 4.70 8.87 5.26
N VAL A 243 5.82 9.24 5.88
CA VAL A 243 6.42 10.57 5.70
C VAL A 243 6.90 10.75 4.25
N SER A 244 7.48 9.71 3.64
CA SER A 244 7.87 9.75 2.22
C SER A 244 6.67 9.97 1.29
N LEU A 245 5.50 9.40 1.60
CA LEU A 245 4.26 9.61 0.85
C LEU A 245 3.76 11.06 0.88
N ALA A 246 4.21 11.88 1.84
CA ALA A 246 3.92 13.32 1.85
C ALA A 246 4.62 14.07 0.71
N MET A 247 5.74 13.56 0.19
CA MET A 247 6.50 14.20 -0.88
C MET A 247 5.72 14.36 -2.20
N PRO A 248 5.07 13.32 -2.78
CA PRO A 248 4.26 13.50 -3.97
C PRO A 248 3.07 14.46 -3.74
N MET A 249 2.49 14.50 -2.54
CA MET A 249 1.45 15.48 -2.20
C MET A 249 2.00 16.91 -2.16
N PHE A 250 3.22 17.10 -1.67
CA PHE A 250 3.89 18.39 -1.68
C PHE A 250 4.24 18.84 -3.10
N GLN A 251 4.70 17.93 -3.96
CA GLN A 251 5.02 18.23 -5.36
C GLN A 251 3.76 18.68 -6.13
N HIS A 252 2.63 18.00 -5.95
CA HIS A 252 1.35 18.30 -6.63
C HIS A 252 0.45 19.26 -5.84
N ARG A 253 0.99 19.99 -4.85
CA ARG A 253 0.20 20.88 -3.98
C ARG A 253 -0.56 21.98 -4.73
N HIS A 254 -0.03 22.44 -5.87
CA HIS A 254 -0.69 23.47 -6.67
C HIS A 254 -1.94 22.92 -7.38
N ASP A 255 -1.85 21.72 -7.96
CA ASP A 255 -2.98 21.05 -8.58
C ASP A 255 -4.04 20.68 -7.54
N LEU A 256 -3.61 20.18 -6.38
CA LEU A 256 -4.51 19.93 -5.25
C LEU A 256 -5.28 21.20 -4.82
N ARG A 257 -4.61 22.36 -4.80
CA ARG A 257 -5.26 23.64 -4.49
C ARG A 257 -6.21 24.08 -5.59
N ARG A 258 -5.86 23.88 -6.86
CA ARG A 258 -6.70 24.24 -8.02
C ARG A 258 -7.98 23.41 -8.07
N TYR A 259 -7.89 22.13 -7.77
CA TYR A 259 -9.02 21.19 -7.78
C TYR A 259 -9.58 20.89 -6.38
N PHE A 260 -9.25 21.71 -5.39
CA PHE A 260 -9.60 21.45 -3.98
C PHE A 260 -11.10 21.21 -3.78
N LEU A 261 -11.96 22.03 -4.38
CA LEU A 261 -13.42 21.84 -4.28
C LEU A 261 -13.91 20.56 -4.96
N ALA A 262 -13.29 20.17 -6.08
CA ALA A 262 -13.63 18.96 -6.81
C ALA A 262 -13.25 17.70 -6.01
N ILE A 263 -12.16 17.76 -5.24
CA ILE A 263 -11.67 16.66 -4.38
C ILE A 263 -12.39 16.64 -3.04
N LEU A 264 -12.59 17.81 -2.41
CA LEU A 264 -13.12 17.91 -1.05
C LEU A 264 -14.54 17.36 -0.95
N GLY A 265 -15.41 17.65 -1.90
CA GLY A 265 -16.81 17.25 -1.77
C GLY A 265 -17.04 15.72 -1.81
N PRO A 266 -16.47 14.96 -2.76
CA PRO A 266 -16.53 13.49 -2.73
C PRO A 266 -15.84 12.92 -1.48
N VAL A 267 -14.73 13.51 -1.02
CA VAL A 267 -14.04 13.09 0.21
C VAL A 267 -14.93 13.28 1.43
N VAL A 268 -15.57 14.43 1.61
CA VAL A 268 -16.49 14.69 2.75
C VAL A 268 -17.71 13.78 2.68
N ALA A 269 -18.29 13.58 1.50
CA ALA A 269 -19.41 12.65 1.33
C ALA A 269 -19.00 11.20 1.60
N LEU A 270 -17.74 10.85 1.40
CA LEU A 270 -17.20 9.54 1.76
C LEU A 270 -16.93 9.44 3.27
N THR A 271 -16.27 10.43 3.87
CA THR A 271 -15.80 10.33 5.27
C THR A 271 -16.92 10.50 6.28
N MET A 272 -17.94 11.32 6.02
CA MET A 272 -19.04 11.56 6.97
C MET A 272 -19.82 10.28 7.31
N PRO A 273 -20.32 9.50 6.34
CA PRO A 273 -20.95 8.20 6.64
C PRO A 273 -19.96 7.18 7.19
N SER A 274 -18.68 7.21 6.78
CA SER A 274 -17.67 6.29 7.30
C SER A 274 -17.44 6.49 8.80
N LEU A 275 -17.31 7.75 9.23
CA LEU A 275 -16.95 8.11 10.59
C LEU A 275 -18.17 8.05 11.54
N PHE A 276 -19.34 8.53 11.11
CA PHE A 276 -20.52 8.62 11.96
C PHE A 276 -21.56 7.53 11.70
N GLY A 277 -21.51 6.84 10.56
CA GLY A 277 -22.47 5.80 10.21
C GLY A 277 -22.05 4.43 10.70
N TYR A 278 -20.84 3.98 10.35
CA TYR A 278 -20.41 2.61 10.64
C TYR A 278 -20.26 2.31 12.13
N PRO A 279 -19.54 3.11 12.95
CA PRO A 279 -19.33 2.74 14.34
C PRO A 279 -20.64 2.60 15.14
N PRO A 280 -21.63 3.51 15.03
CA PRO A 280 -22.92 3.33 15.72
C PRO A 280 -23.71 2.13 15.21
N VAL A 281 -23.71 1.86 13.90
CA VAL A 281 -24.42 0.70 13.33
C VAL A 281 -23.78 -0.61 13.79
N CYS A 282 -22.45 -0.69 13.80
CA CYS A 282 -21.74 -1.86 14.32
C CYS A 282 -22.00 -2.07 15.81
N PHE A 283 -21.98 -0.99 16.61
CA PHE A 283 -22.27 -1.07 18.03
C PHE A 283 -23.71 -1.50 18.32
N ALA A 284 -24.67 -1.02 17.53
CA ALA A 284 -26.08 -1.44 17.62
C ALA A 284 -26.31 -2.92 17.27
N LEU A 285 -25.39 -3.53 16.53
CA LEU A 285 -25.41 -4.95 16.16
C LEU A 285 -24.55 -5.81 17.12
N GLU A 286 -24.36 -5.33 18.36
CA GLU A 286 -23.65 -6.02 19.45
C GLU A 286 -22.16 -6.28 19.20
N ILE A 287 -21.54 -5.57 18.25
CA ILE A 287 -20.08 -5.62 18.07
C ILE A 287 -19.42 -4.77 19.18
N SER A 288 -18.33 -5.28 19.76
CA SER A 288 -17.53 -4.53 20.75
C SER A 288 -17.19 -3.10 20.28
N ALA A 289 -17.13 -2.16 21.22
CA ALA A 289 -16.91 -0.74 20.92
C ALA A 289 -15.57 -0.50 20.19
N THR A 290 -14.50 -1.19 20.60
CA THR A 290 -13.17 -1.08 19.98
C THR A 290 -13.17 -1.58 18.53
N ARG A 291 -13.84 -2.69 18.23
CA ARG A 291 -13.96 -3.21 16.86
C ARG A 291 -14.90 -2.35 16.00
N SER A 292 -15.94 -1.78 16.60
CA SER A 292 -16.84 -0.84 15.93
C SER A 292 -16.13 0.46 15.55
N LEU A 293 -15.27 0.99 16.42
CA LEU A 293 -14.45 2.17 16.12
C LEU A 293 -13.40 1.90 15.04
N ALA A 294 -12.86 0.68 15.00
CA ALA A 294 -11.95 0.24 13.94
C ALA A 294 -12.57 0.31 12.54
N MET A 295 -13.91 0.31 12.42
CA MET A 295 -14.59 0.45 11.11
C MET A 295 -14.57 1.87 10.53
N ALA A 296 -14.38 2.90 11.35
CA ALA A 296 -14.40 4.28 10.87
C ALA A 296 -13.38 4.55 9.74
N PRO A 297 -12.09 4.17 9.87
CA PRO A 297 -11.09 4.42 8.84
C PRO A 297 -10.99 3.33 7.75
N ARG A 298 -12.02 2.48 7.54
CA ARG A 298 -11.99 1.36 6.58
C ARG A 298 -11.70 1.72 5.11
N SER A 299 -11.87 2.99 4.75
CA SER A 299 -11.79 3.48 3.35
C SER A 299 -10.49 4.24 3.06
N VAL A 300 -9.55 4.25 4.00
CA VAL A 300 -8.24 4.89 3.85
C VAL A 300 -7.18 3.81 3.58
N THR A 301 -6.04 4.19 3.00
CA THR A 301 -4.88 3.31 2.85
C THR A 301 -4.51 2.68 4.19
N LEU A 302 -4.19 1.39 4.20
CA LEU A 302 -3.96 0.59 5.41
C LEU A 302 -3.07 1.28 6.46
N ALA A 303 -1.95 1.90 6.05
CA ALA A 303 -1.08 2.68 6.94
C ALA A 303 -1.83 3.73 7.76
N LEU A 304 -2.59 4.56 7.04
CA LEU A 304 -3.37 5.64 7.62
C LEU A 304 -4.59 5.09 8.38
N ALA A 305 -5.12 3.93 7.95
CA ALA A 305 -6.24 3.29 8.61
C ALA A 305 -5.86 2.75 10.00
N GLN A 306 -4.69 2.12 10.12
CA GLN A 306 -4.14 1.65 11.40
C GLN A 306 -3.89 2.81 12.35
N LEU A 307 -3.18 3.85 11.88
CA LEU A 307 -2.93 5.04 12.68
C LEU A 307 -4.23 5.75 13.10
N SER A 308 -5.23 5.82 12.20
CA SER A 308 -6.52 6.42 12.52
C SER A 308 -7.30 5.58 13.54
N ALA A 309 -7.26 4.24 13.44
CA ALA A 309 -7.90 3.35 14.39
C ALA A 309 -7.27 3.48 15.77
N GLU A 310 -5.93 3.51 15.86
CA GLU A 310 -5.20 3.74 17.12
C GLU A 310 -5.62 5.07 17.78
N ASN A 311 -5.66 6.15 17.00
CA ASN A 311 -6.08 7.47 17.49
C ASN A 311 -7.55 7.52 17.93
N LEU A 312 -8.41 6.67 17.35
CA LEU A 312 -9.81 6.55 17.71
C LEU A 312 -10.06 5.56 18.87
N GLY A 313 -9.04 4.86 19.36
CA GLY A 313 -9.18 3.78 20.35
C GLY A 313 -9.80 2.50 19.80
N GLY A 314 -9.72 2.31 18.49
CA GLY A 314 -10.16 1.10 17.79
C GLY A 314 -9.13 -0.03 17.83
N ASP A 315 -9.58 -1.26 17.62
CA ASP A 315 -8.70 -2.43 17.54
C ASP A 315 -7.89 -2.46 16.23
N THR A 316 -6.56 -2.41 16.35
CA THR A 316 -5.60 -2.40 15.23
C THR A 316 -5.53 -3.75 14.49
N SER A 317 -5.82 -4.84 15.21
CA SER A 317 -5.86 -6.17 14.63
C SER A 317 -7.07 -6.34 13.73
N ALA A 318 -8.21 -5.74 14.11
CA ALA A 318 -9.44 -5.77 13.33
C ALA A 318 -9.38 -4.89 12.07
N ILE A 319 -8.84 -3.67 12.15
CA ILE A 319 -8.82 -2.75 10.99
C ILE A 319 -7.93 -3.26 9.85
N SER A 320 -6.87 -4.02 10.16
CA SER A 320 -5.91 -4.49 9.16
C SER A 320 -6.56 -5.34 8.04
N PRO A 321 -7.27 -6.45 8.35
CA PRO A 321 -8.01 -7.21 7.35
C PRO A 321 -9.18 -6.43 6.74
N ILE A 322 -9.87 -5.60 7.51
CA ILE A 322 -10.98 -4.76 7.00
C ILE A 322 -10.50 -3.83 5.88
N ALA A 323 -9.40 -3.09 6.11
CA ALA A 323 -8.86 -2.15 5.14
C ALA A 323 -8.33 -2.85 3.89
N VAL A 324 -7.73 -4.04 4.01
CA VAL A 324 -7.27 -4.80 2.83
C VAL A 324 -8.43 -5.37 2.02
N VAL A 325 -9.45 -5.94 2.66
CA VAL A 325 -10.66 -6.40 1.96
C VAL A 325 -11.34 -5.22 1.27
N SER A 326 -11.40 -4.05 1.92
CA SER A 326 -11.89 -2.80 1.34
C SER A 326 -11.09 -2.38 0.10
N GLY A 327 -9.76 -2.35 0.20
CA GLY A 327 -8.87 -1.99 -0.90
C GLY A 327 -8.96 -2.94 -2.10
N ILE A 328 -9.11 -4.24 -1.85
CA ILE A 328 -9.25 -5.27 -2.90
C ILE A 328 -10.65 -5.20 -3.54
N SER A 329 -11.69 -4.92 -2.76
CA SER A 329 -13.08 -4.82 -3.24
C SER A 329 -13.27 -3.67 -4.23
N GLY A 330 -12.52 -2.57 -4.05
CA GLY A 330 -12.52 -1.40 -4.93
C GLY A 330 -12.37 -1.75 -6.43
N PRO A 331 -11.19 -2.23 -6.86
CA PRO A 331 -10.94 -2.59 -8.26
C PRO A 331 -11.80 -3.74 -8.77
N ILE A 332 -12.20 -4.68 -7.92
CA ILE A 332 -12.97 -5.86 -8.33
C ILE A 332 -14.43 -5.50 -8.62
N PHE A 333 -15.09 -4.78 -7.69
CA PHE A 333 -16.52 -4.49 -7.78
C PHE A 333 -16.83 -3.09 -8.32
N GLY A 334 -15.90 -2.15 -8.19
CA GLY A 334 -16.08 -0.75 -8.60
C GLY A 334 -16.56 -0.59 -10.06
N PRO A 335 -15.85 -1.15 -11.06
CA PRO A 335 -16.26 -1.02 -12.46
C PRO A 335 -17.65 -1.61 -12.75
N THR A 336 -18.00 -2.70 -12.08
CA THR A 336 -19.30 -3.38 -12.23
C THR A 336 -20.42 -2.53 -11.64
N ILE A 337 -20.22 -2.00 -10.43
CA ILE A 337 -21.21 -1.14 -9.75
C ILE A 337 -21.37 0.18 -10.51
N LEU A 338 -20.29 0.82 -10.95
CA LEU A 338 -20.36 2.06 -11.74
C LEU A 338 -21.11 1.87 -13.07
N ARG A 339 -20.92 0.71 -13.72
CA ARG A 339 -21.68 0.34 -14.93
C ARG A 339 -23.16 0.16 -14.63
N LEU A 340 -23.50 -0.49 -13.50
CA LEU A 340 -24.88 -0.66 -13.05
C LEU A 340 -25.55 0.69 -12.76
N LEU A 341 -24.83 1.64 -12.17
CA LEU A 341 -25.28 3.01 -11.92
C LEU A 341 -25.31 3.90 -13.20
N ARG A 342 -25.00 3.35 -14.38
CA ARG A 342 -24.97 4.05 -15.68
C ARG A 342 -24.11 5.32 -15.67
N ILE A 343 -22.99 5.29 -14.97
CA ILE A 343 -22.03 6.41 -14.98
C ILE A 343 -21.13 6.24 -16.22
N PRO A 344 -21.06 7.22 -17.14
CA PRO A 344 -20.28 7.09 -18.38
C PRO A 344 -18.78 7.03 -18.09
N LYS A 345 -18.04 6.24 -18.90
CA LYS A 345 -16.62 5.89 -18.71
C LYS A 345 -15.61 7.01 -19.04
N GLY A 346 -16.01 8.28 -19.04
CA GLY A 346 -15.16 9.37 -19.46
C GLY A 346 -15.64 10.72 -18.95
N MET A 347 -15.44 10.94 -17.65
CA MET A 347 -15.51 12.27 -17.03
C MET A 347 -14.24 12.52 -16.25
#